data_AF-A0A8B8DS23-F1
#
_entry.id   AF-A0A8B8DS23-F1
#
_cell.length_a   1.000
_cell.length_b   1.000
_cell.length_c   1.000
_cell.angle_alpha   90.00
_cell.angle_beta   90.00
_cell.angle_gamma   90.00
#
_symmetry.space_group_name_H-M   'P 1'
#
loop_
_entity.id
_entity.type
_entity.pdbx_description
1 polymer ?
#
loop_
_entity_poly.entity_id
_entity_poly.type
_entity_poly.pdbx_seq_one_letter_code
_entity_poly.pdbx_strand_id
1 'polypeptide(L)'
;MQQISTTVSEVVGLVTNYCREKNIVDPTDILKIVQKHIVTGRPLDLVSDAETVEGITNLIMVDRQNLLNTAVEEITSLEDLRPCLEVQFYGESAVDLGGPRKEFFALVLREIKDTYFNPVKEWSPSSYEVVGKVLALSLLQNGKLPRVFSSDIVKEFTSPTAREFIMELRKGLDALGLCQIEKKTSVITEEEGGMFP
;
A
#
# COMPACT_ATOMS: atom_id res chain seq x y z
N MET A 1 -13.98 21.88 -14.92
CA MET A 1 -14.18 21.38 -13.54
C MET A 1 -12.82 21.39 -12.87
N GLN A 2 -12.63 22.16 -11.80
CA GLN A 2 -11.47 21.98 -10.94
C GLN A 2 -11.58 20.59 -10.32
N GLN A 3 -10.64 19.68 -10.63
CA GLN A 3 -10.42 18.54 -9.75
C GLN A 3 -9.99 19.13 -8.41
N ILE A 4 -10.84 19.02 -7.40
CA ILE A 4 -10.44 19.24 -6.02
C ILE A 4 -9.35 18.20 -5.78
N SER A 5 -8.10 18.64 -5.63
CA SER A 5 -7.00 17.75 -5.26
C SER A 5 -7.23 17.30 -3.82
N THR A 6 -8.03 16.25 -3.65
CA THR A 6 -8.29 15.67 -2.33
C THR A 6 -7.01 15.00 -1.83
N THR A 7 -6.55 15.41 -0.66
CA THR A 7 -5.37 14.84 0.00
C THR A 7 -5.66 13.43 0.52
N VAL A 8 -4.61 12.64 0.77
CA VAL A 8 -4.76 11.31 1.39
C VAL A 8 -5.51 11.40 2.74
N SER A 9 -5.22 12.41 3.56
CA SER A 9 -5.89 12.61 4.86
C SER A 9 -7.39 12.88 4.73
N GLU A 10 -7.79 13.67 3.72
CA GLU A 10 -9.21 13.92 3.44
C GLU A 10 -9.92 12.64 2.97
N VAL A 11 -9.28 11.84 2.10
CA VAL A 11 -9.83 10.54 1.69
C VAL A 11 -9.97 9.60 2.89
N VAL A 12 -8.97 9.53 3.77
CA VAL A 12 -9.04 8.75 5.01
C VAL A 12 -10.22 9.21 5.87
N GLY A 13 -10.42 10.52 6.05
CA GLY A 13 -11.56 11.05 6.79
C GLY A 13 -12.91 10.63 6.20
N LEU A 14 -13.05 10.70 4.88
CA LEU A 14 -14.25 10.26 4.17
C LEU A 14 -14.51 8.76 4.36
N VAL A 15 -13.49 7.93 4.17
CA VAL A 15 -13.60 6.47 4.32
C VAL A 15 -13.94 6.08 5.76
N THR A 16 -13.26 6.65 6.75
CA THR A 16 -13.56 6.37 8.17
C THR A 16 -15.01 6.74 8.51
N ASN A 17 -15.48 7.92 8.08
CA ASN A 17 -16.85 8.35 8.36
C ASN A 17 -17.87 7.42 7.68
N TYR A 18 -17.63 7.05 6.43
CA TYR A 18 -18.48 6.10 5.71
C TYR A 18 -18.54 4.73 6.41
N CYS A 19 -17.40 4.18 6.81
CA CYS A 19 -17.34 2.91 7.53
C CYS A 19 -18.09 3.00 8.87
N ARG A 20 -17.96 4.10 9.60
CA ARG A 20 -18.69 4.35 10.85
C ARG A 20 -20.20 4.38 10.62
N GLU A 21 -20.67 5.19 9.67
CA GLU A 21 -22.10 5.33 9.36
C GLU A 21 -22.75 4.02 8.91
N LYS A 22 -21.97 3.13 8.30
CA LYS A 22 -22.42 1.83 7.79
C LYS A 22 -22.07 0.65 8.69
N ASN A 23 -21.48 0.90 9.86
CA ASN A 23 -21.00 -0.12 10.79
C ASN A 23 -20.11 -1.20 10.14
N ILE A 24 -19.18 -0.75 9.29
CA ILE A 24 -18.23 -1.63 8.58
C ILE A 24 -16.98 -1.78 9.43
N VAL A 25 -16.80 -2.97 10.00
CA VAL A 25 -15.69 -3.30 10.91
C VAL A 25 -14.74 -4.36 10.35
N ASP A 26 -15.13 -5.07 9.28
CA ASP A 26 -14.27 -6.08 8.67
C ASP A 26 -13.07 -5.41 7.97
N PRO A 27 -11.81 -5.78 8.31
CA PRO A 27 -10.62 -5.16 7.73
C PRO A 27 -10.51 -5.30 6.20
N THR A 28 -11.04 -6.39 5.63
CA THR A 28 -11.01 -6.62 4.19
C THR A 28 -11.96 -5.69 3.48
N ASP A 29 -13.16 -5.49 4.03
CA ASP A 29 -14.14 -4.56 3.46
C ASP A 29 -13.70 -3.11 3.62
N ILE A 30 -13.11 -2.74 4.76
CA ILE A 30 -12.46 -1.44 4.92
C ILE A 30 -11.39 -1.25 3.84
N LEU A 31 -10.49 -2.22 3.65
CA LEU A 31 -9.42 -2.12 2.65
C LEU A 31 -9.96 -1.95 1.21
N LYS A 32 -11.05 -2.64 0.84
CA LYS A 32 -11.71 -2.45 -0.46
C LYS A 32 -12.26 -1.04 -0.62
N ILE A 33 -12.85 -0.47 0.43
CA ILE A 33 -13.37 0.90 0.41
C ILE A 33 -12.22 1.90 0.27
N VAL A 34 -11.13 1.69 1.02
CA VAL A 34 -9.91 2.51 0.93
C VAL A 34 -9.36 2.46 -0.49
N GLN A 35 -9.16 1.26 -1.04
CA GLN A 35 -8.70 1.06 -2.42
C GLN A 35 -9.54 1.87 -3.41
N LYS A 36 -10.87 1.80 -3.31
CA LYS A 36 -11.80 2.50 -4.22
C LYS A 36 -11.65 4.03 -4.20
N HIS A 37 -11.23 4.62 -3.09
CA HIS A 37 -11.15 6.07 -2.94
C HIS A 37 -9.72 6.62 -3.01
N ILE A 38 -8.72 5.83 -2.62
CA ILE A 38 -7.31 6.21 -2.63
C ILE A 38 -6.69 5.97 -4.00
N VAL A 39 -6.97 4.83 -4.65
CA VAL A 39 -6.36 4.51 -5.94
C VAL A 39 -7.04 5.31 -7.04
N THR A 40 -6.23 5.93 -7.90
CA THR A 40 -6.69 6.78 -9.00
C THR A 40 -6.14 6.31 -10.34
N GLY A 41 -6.61 6.94 -11.41
CA GLY A 41 -6.10 6.68 -12.76
C GLY A 41 -6.66 5.39 -13.35
N ARG A 42 -5.79 4.63 -14.02
CA ARG A 42 -6.19 3.43 -14.76
C ARG A 42 -6.83 2.38 -13.84
N PRO A 43 -8.01 1.82 -14.17
CA PRO A 43 -8.63 0.75 -13.38
C PRO A 43 -7.70 -0.42 -13.09
N LEU A 44 -7.79 -0.99 -11.88
CA LEU A 44 -6.89 -2.07 -11.44
C LEU A 44 -7.20 -3.42 -12.11
N ASP A 45 -8.47 -3.69 -12.39
CA ASP A 45 -8.92 -4.93 -13.04
C ASP A 45 -9.60 -4.63 -14.37
N LEU A 46 -9.41 -5.53 -15.34
CA LEU A 46 -10.09 -5.49 -16.62
C LEU A 46 -11.57 -5.82 -16.41
N VAL A 47 -12.44 -4.94 -16.88
CA VAL A 47 -13.90 -5.18 -16.90
C VAL A 47 -14.29 -6.03 -18.12
N SER A 48 -13.52 -5.94 -19.21
CA SER A 48 -13.71 -6.68 -20.46
C SER A 48 -12.43 -6.66 -21.31
N ASP A 49 -12.17 -7.72 -22.07
CA ASP A 49 -11.02 -7.81 -23.00
C ASP A 49 -11.16 -6.88 -24.23
N ALA A 50 -12.36 -6.31 -24.45
CA ALA A 50 -12.68 -5.50 -25.62
C ALA A 50 -12.49 -3.99 -25.41
N GLU A 51 -12.21 -3.54 -24.17
CA GLU A 51 -12.12 -2.11 -23.84
C GLU A 51 -10.66 -1.66 -23.67
N THR A 52 -10.33 -0.51 -24.26
CA THR A 52 -9.08 0.18 -23.98
C THR A 52 -9.09 0.70 -22.54
N VAL A 53 -8.14 0.24 -21.74
CA VAL A 53 -8.04 0.66 -20.34
C VAL A 53 -7.26 1.98 -20.27
N GLU A 54 -8.01 3.07 -20.23
CA GLU A 54 -7.44 4.41 -20.15
C GLU A 54 -7.27 4.89 -18.70
N GLY A 55 -6.37 5.86 -18.51
CA GLY A 55 -6.13 6.51 -17.22
C GLY A 55 -4.65 6.78 -16.98
N ILE A 56 -4.36 7.78 -16.14
CA ILE A 56 -2.99 8.10 -15.72
C ILE A 56 -2.44 6.93 -14.90
N THR A 57 -1.17 6.62 -15.11
CA THR A 57 -0.43 5.59 -14.36
C THR A 57 0.88 6.14 -13.84
N ASN A 58 1.40 5.50 -12.80
CA ASN A 58 2.79 5.64 -12.39
C ASN A 58 3.59 4.52 -13.06
N LEU A 59 4.25 4.85 -14.17
CA LEU A 59 5.17 3.93 -14.82
C LEU A 59 6.41 3.74 -13.95
N ILE A 60 6.75 2.48 -13.68
CA ILE A 60 8.04 2.10 -13.10
C ILE A 60 8.77 1.10 -14.00
N MET A 61 10.08 1.28 -14.11
CA MET A 61 10.98 0.44 -14.89
C MET A 61 11.85 -0.40 -13.96
N VAL A 62 11.62 -1.71 -13.92
CA VAL A 62 12.31 -2.58 -12.95
C VAL A 62 13.14 -3.67 -13.64
N ASP A 63 14.32 -3.96 -13.10
CA ASP A 63 15.19 -5.02 -13.60
C ASP A 63 15.02 -6.28 -12.74
N ARG A 64 14.68 -7.42 -13.37
CA ARG A 64 14.54 -8.70 -12.66
C ARG A 64 15.81 -9.14 -11.94
N GLN A 65 16.98 -8.78 -12.46
CA GLN A 65 18.27 -9.16 -11.88
C GLN A 65 18.68 -8.25 -10.72
N ASN A 66 18.03 -7.09 -10.59
CA ASN A 66 18.30 -6.08 -9.57
C ASN A 66 16.99 -5.47 -9.02
N LEU A 67 16.01 -6.36 -8.77
CA LEU A 67 14.61 -5.99 -8.59
C LEU A 67 14.41 -5.07 -7.40
N LEU A 68 14.88 -5.46 -6.22
CA LEU A 68 14.71 -4.65 -5.02
C LEU A 68 15.32 -3.25 -5.15
N ASN A 69 16.53 -3.12 -5.70
CA ASN A 69 17.20 -1.83 -5.82
C ASN A 69 16.50 -0.91 -6.82
N THR A 70 16.19 -1.41 -8.02
CA THR A 70 15.46 -0.64 -9.04
C THR A 70 14.05 -0.28 -8.56
N ALA A 71 13.36 -1.20 -7.87
CA ALA A 71 12.06 -0.90 -7.24
C ALA A 71 12.17 0.22 -6.20
N VAL A 72 13.19 0.20 -5.35
CA VAL A 72 13.41 1.26 -4.36
C VAL A 72 13.66 2.60 -5.03
N GLU A 73 14.52 2.63 -6.05
CA GLU A 73 14.83 3.86 -6.81
C GLU A 73 13.57 4.44 -7.48
N GLU A 74 12.85 3.61 -8.24
CA GLU A 74 11.65 4.02 -8.96
C GLU A 74 10.56 4.51 -8.01
N ILE A 75 10.24 3.74 -6.94
CA ILE A 75 9.19 4.12 -5.98
C ILE A 75 9.58 5.36 -5.17
N THR A 76 10.86 5.56 -4.88
CA THR A 76 11.33 6.78 -4.19
C THR A 76 11.15 8.03 -5.07
N SER A 77 11.23 7.88 -6.38
CA SER A 77 11.07 8.99 -7.33
C SER A 77 9.63 9.44 -7.56
N LEU A 78 8.64 8.64 -7.13
CA LEU A 78 7.22 8.96 -7.30
C LEU A 78 6.76 10.03 -6.30
N GLU A 79 6.12 11.08 -6.82
CA GLU A 79 5.56 12.17 -5.99
C GLU A 79 4.18 11.81 -5.40
N ASP A 80 3.31 11.17 -6.20
CA ASP A 80 1.98 10.70 -5.80
C ASP A 80 1.89 9.20 -6.04
N LEU A 81 1.59 8.41 -5.01
CA LEU A 81 1.49 6.95 -5.08
C LEU A 81 0.08 6.45 -5.42
N ARG A 82 -0.91 7.35 -5.50
CA ARG A 82 -2.31 7.00 -5.76
C ARG A 82 -2.58 6.49 -7.16
N PRO A 83 -1.96 7.03 -8.24
CA PRO A 83 -2.16 6.49 -9.57
C PRO A 83 -1.80 5.00 -9.62
N CYS A 84 -2.59 4.26 -10.39
CA CYS A 84 -2.33 2.88 -10.72
C CYS A 84 -0.90 2.69 -11.24
N LEU A 85 -0.16 1.78 -10.62
CA LEU A 85 1.19 1.43 -11.00
C LEU A 85 1.12 0.70 -12.35
N GLU A 86 2.02 1.09 -13.24
CA GLU A 86 2.28 0.43 -14.50
C GLU A 86 3.70 -0.11 -14.47
N VAL A 87 3.85 -1.42 -14.51
CA VAL A 87 5.17 -2.04 -14.38
C VAL A 87 5.68 -2.51 -15.72
N GLN A 88 6.89 -2.08 -16.07
CA GLN A 88 7.63 -2.61 -17.19
C GLN A 88 8.96 -3.22 -16.72
N PHE A 89 9.15 -4.50 -17.03
CA PHE A 89 10.42 -5.18 -16.80
C PHE A 89 11.41 -4.82 -17.91
N TYR A 90 12.64 -4.47 -17.53
CA TYR A 90 13.67 -4.04 -18.49
C TYR A 90 13.93 -5.13 -19.56
N GLY A 91 13.87 -4.74 -20.83
CA GLY A 91 14.07 -5.66 -21.96
C GLY A 91 12.86 -6.54 -22.30
N GLU A 92 11.74 -6.42 -21.61
CA GLU A 92 10.52 -7.19 -21.88
C GLU A 92 9.49 -6.37 -22.67
N SER A 93 8.87 -7.01 -23.66
CA SER A 93 7.76 -6.43 -24.45
C SER A 93 6.43 -6.95 -23.89
N ALA A 94 6.11 -6.56 -22.67
CA ALA A 94 4.83 -6.88 -22.03
C ALA A 94 4.09 -5.58 -21.71
N VAL A 95 2.83 -5.47 -22.14
CA VAL A 95 1.94 -4.37 -21.74
C VAL A 95 1.33 -4.72 -20.39
N ASP A 96 1.44 -3.82 -19.43
CA ASP A 96 0.88 -4.06 -18.11
C ASP A 96 -0.63 -3.76 -18.07
N LEU A 97 -1.43 -4.78 -18.31
CA LEU A 97 -2.88 -4.79 -18.05
C LEU A 97 -3.20 -5.34 -16.64
N GLY A 98 -2.21 -5.34 -15.73
CA GLY A 98 -2.30 -5.85 -14.37
C GLY A 98 -1.47 -7.12 -14.12
N GLY A 99 -1.07 -7.84 -15.17
CA GLY A 99 -0.23 -9.04 -15.07
C GLY A 99 1.17 -8.71 -14.52
N PRO A 100 1.98 -7.91 -15.25
CA PRO A 100 3.27 -7.42 -14.79
C PRO A 100 3.23 -6.78 -13.39
N ARG A 101 2.22 -5.95 -13.08
CA ARG A 101 2.07 -5.37 -11.72
C ARG A 101 1.89 -6.45 -10.64
N LYS A 102 1.00 -7.42 -10.87
CA LYS A 102 0.78 -8.53 -9.92
C LYS A 102 2.04 -9.38 -9.73
N GLU A 103 2.79 -9.61 -10.81
CA GLU A 103 4.07 -10.32 -10.77
C GLU A 103 5.12 -9.54 -9.98
N PHE A 104 5.28 -8.25 -10.26
CA PHE A 104 6.18 -7.35 -9.55
C PHE A 104 5.96 -7.41 -8.04
N PHE A 105 4.72 -7.23 -7.58
CA PHE A 105 4.43 -7.32 -6.15
C PHE A 105 4.77 -8.69 -5.57
N ALA A 106 4.50 -9.78 -6.29
CA ALA A 106 4.86 -11.11 -5.81
C ALA A 106 6.38 -11.30 -5.64
N LEU A 107 7.18 -10.75 -6.56
CA LEU A 107 8.64 -10.87 -6.53
C LEU A 107 9.27 -9.92 -5.50
N VAL A 108 8.91 -8.63 -5.52
CA VAL A 108 9.52 -7.62 -4.65
C VAL A 108 9.18 -7.87 -3.18
N LEU A 109 7.98 -8.36 -2.86
CA LEU A 109 7.62 -8.70 -1.47
C LEU A 109 8.44 -9.87 -0.92
N ARG A 110 8.85 -10.82 -1.78
CA ARG A 110 9.74 -11.91 -1.40
C ARG A 110 11.15 -11.37 -1.12
N GLU A 111 11.68 -10.53 -1.99
CA GLU A 111 12.99 -9.91 -1.78
C GLU A 111 13.02 -8.99 -0.55
N ILE A 112 11.93 -8.25 -0.30
CA ILE A 112 11.76 -7.46 0.92
C ILE A 112 11.80 -8.35 2.16
N LYS A 113 11.09 -9.48 2.14
CA LYS A 113 11.10 -10.42 3.26
C LYS A 113 12.51 -10.91 3.58
N ASP A 114 13.22 -11.38 2.56
CA ASP A 114 14.55 -11.97 2.71
C ASP A 114 15.62 -10.91 3.02
N THR A 115 15.45 -9.70 2.51
CA THR A 115 16.41 -8.62 2.71
C THR A 115 16.22 -7.90 4.03
N TYR A 116 14.99 -7.58 4.42
CA TYR A 116 14.71 -6.69 5.56
C TYR A 116 14.23 -7.41 6.81
N PHE A 117 13.61 -8.59 6.71
CA PHE A 117 12.90 -9.21 7.83
C PHE A 117 13.45 -10.60 8.24
N ASN A 118 14.35 -11.19 7.46
CA ASN A 118 14.95 -12.51 7.70
C ASN A 118 16.50 -12.49 7.80
N PRO A 119 17.11 -12.08 8.94
CA PRO A 119 16.49 -11.44 10.10
C PRO A 119 16.27 -9.94 9.84
N VAL A 120 15.69 -9.23 10.82
CA VAL A 120 15.51 -7.78 10.75
C VAL A 120 16.87 -7.08 10.55
N LYS A 121 16.99 -6.27 9.49
CA LYS A 121 18.21 -5.51 9.19
C LYS A 121 17.96 -4.03 9.44
N GLU A 122 18.14 -3.59 10.68
CA GLU A 122 17.87 -2.20 11.09
C GLU A 122 18.80 -1.18 10.40
N TRP A 123 19.99 -1.64 9.98
CA TRP A 123 21.04 -0.83 9.34
C TRP A 123 20.89 -0.70 7.80
N SER A 124 19.73 -1.05 7.24
CA SER A 124 19.56 -1.11 5.78
C SER A 124 19.76 0.27 5.14
N PRO A 125 20.49 0.37 4.01
CA PRO A 125 20.75 1.65 3.34
C PRO A 125 19.51 2.27 2.69
N SER A 126 18.50 1.48 2.34
CA SER A 126 17.20 2.01 1.91
C SER A 126 16.26 2.16 3.11
N SER A 127 15.54 3.28 3.18
CA SER A 127 14.62 3.52 4.29
C SER A 127 13.48 2.48 4.28
N TYR A 128 13.18 1.96 5.47
CA TYR A 128 11.97 1.18 5.72
C TYR A 128 10.69 1.94 5.35
N GLU A 129 10.75 3.27 5.19
CA GLU A 129 9.68 4.07 4.58
C GLU A 129 9.36 3.62 3.15
N VAL A 130 10.38 3.39 2.31
CA VAL A 130 10.15 2.92 0.93
C VAL A 130 9.60 1.49 0.95
N VAL A 131 10.09 0.65 1.85
CA VAL A 131 9.50 -0.68 2.09
C VAL A 131 8.01 -0.55 2.43
N GLY A 132 7.66 0.36 3.34
CA GLY A 132 6.27 0.64 3.71
C GLY A 132 5.41 1.11 2.53
N LYS A 133 5.95 1.96 1.65
CA LYS A 133 5.28 2.39 0.41
C LYS A 133 4.98 1.21 -0.51
N VAL A 134 5.96 0.30 -0.71
CA VAL A 134 5.76 -0.92 -1.51
C VAL A 134 4.70 -1.84 -0.90
N LEU A 135 4.68 -1.99 0.43
CA LEU A 135 3.64 -2.76 1.12
C LEU A 135 2.26 -2.14 0.91
N ALA A 136 2.15 -0.81 1.03
CA ALA A 136 0.89 -0.09 0.83
C ALA A 136 0.36 -0.22 -0.60
N LEU A 137 1.25 -0.05 -1.59
CA LEU A 137 0.93 -0.23 -3.00
C LEU A 137 0.46 -1.67 -3.27
N SER A 138 1.13 -2.68 -2.71
CA SER A 138 0.70 -4.08 -2.88
C SER A 138 -0.68 -4.34 -2.28
N LEU A 139 -0.96 -3.81 -1.08
CA LEU A 139 -2.25 -3.95 -0.43
C LEU A 139 -3.39 -3.29 -1.22
N LEU A 140 -3.12 -2.13 -1.82
CA LEU A 140 -4.15 -1.32 -2.47
C LEU A 140 -4.23 -1.51 -3.98
N GLN A 141 -3.25 -2.09 -4.65
CA GLN A 141 -3.23 -2.19 -6.12
C GLN A 141 -3.23 -3.64 -6.64
N ASN A 142 -3.99 -4.50 -5.96
CA ASN A 142 -4.20 -5.92 -6.29
C ASN A 142 -2.93 -6.78 -6.21
N GLY A 143 -1.95 -6.37 -5.40
CA GLY A 143 -0.83 -7.21 -5.00
C GLY A 143 -1.25 -8.26 -3.96
N LYS A 144 -0.30 -9.13 -3.59
CA LYS A 144 -0.55 -10.13 -2.54
C LYS A 144 -0.48 -9.48 -1.17
N LEU A 145 -1.20 -10.06 -0.20
CA LEU A 145 -1.04 -9.70 1.21
C LEU A 145 0.43 -9.95 1.62
N PRO A 146 1.17 -8.94 2.09
CA PRO A 146 2.55 -9.11 2.50
C PRO A 146 2.67 -10.03 3.72
N ARG A 147 3.12 -11.27 3.52
CA ARG A 147 3.46 -12.22 4.61
C ARG A 147 4.91 -12.04 5.07
N VAL A 148 5.26 -10.78 5.33
CA VAL A 148 6.62 -10.32 5.64
C VAL A 148 6.89 -10.26 7.15
N PHE A 149 5.86 -10.05 7.98
CA PHE A 149 6.04 -9.83 9.41
C PHE A 149 5.93 -11.13 10.24
N SER A 150 6.80 -11.25 11.24
CA SER A 150 6.64 -12.20 12.34
C SER A 150 5.62 -11.68 13.37
N SER A 151 5.17 -12.54 14.29
CA SER A 151 4.27 -12.13 15.38
C SER A 151 4.83 -11.00 16.24
N ASP A 152 6.15 -10.98 16.42
CA ASP A 152 6.82 -9.97 17.25
C ASP A 152 6.85 -8.61 16.54
N ILE A 153 7.09 -8.61 15.23
CA ILE A 153 7.00 -7.40 14.41
C ILE A 153 5.56 -6.87 14.42
N VAL A 154 4.55 -7.74 14.33
CA VAL A 154 3.13 -7.31 14.37
C VAL A 154 2.80 -6.65 15.72
N LYS A 155 3.22 -7.25 16.84
CA LYS A 155 3.01 -6.67 18.18
C LYS A 155 3.72 -5.33 18.33
N GLU A 156 4.93 -5.22 17.80
CA GLU A 156 5.67 -3.97 17.82
C GLU A 156 5.05 -2.92 16.90
N PHE A 157 4.47 -3.34 15.77
CA PHE A 157 3.80 -2.48 14.81
C PHE A 157 2.60 -1.73 15.40
N THR A 158 1.96 -2.24 16.45
CA THR A 158 0.89 -1.53 17.17
C THR A 158 1.39 -0.74 18.38
N SER A 159 2.66 -0.88 18.77
CA SER A 159 3.23 -0.23 19.96
C SER A 159 3.54 1.26 19.73
N PRO A 160 3.18 2.16 20.67
CA PRO A 160 3.56 3.58 20.57
C PRO A 160 5.08 3.79 20.68
N THR A 161 5.79 2.86 21.33
CA THR A 161 7.25 2.91 21.53
C THR A 161 7.94 1.84 20.68
N ALA A 162 7.77 1.91 19.37
CA ALA A 162 8.39 0.98 18.43
C ALA A 162 9.81 1.42 18.03
N ARG A 163 10.63 0.47 17.57
CA ARG A 163 11.96 0.77 17.01
C ARG A 163 11.85 1.66 15.76
N GLU A 164 12.94 2.34 15.45
CA GLU A 164 13.01 3.34 14.36
C GLU A 164 12.55 2.78 13.01
N PHE A 165 12.99 1.58 12.65
CA PHE A 165 12.58 0.96 11.38
C PHE A 165 11.07 0.72 11.29
N ILE A 166 10.38 0.44 12.41
CA ILE A 166 8.92 0.31 12.44
C ILE A 166 8.27 1.69 12.26
N MET A 167 8.84 2.74 12.84
CA MET A 167 8.35 4.10 12.64
C MET A 167 8.47 4.53 11.18
N GLU A 168 9.61 4.27 10.53
CA GLU A 168 9.81 4.49 9.10
C GLU A 168 8.81 3.67 8.27
N LEU A 169 8.64 2.38 8.58
CA LEU A 169 7.68 1.51 7.91
C LEU A 169 6.25 2.04 7.97
N ARG A 170 5.83 2.56 9.13
CA ARG A 170 4.53 3.22 9.32
C ARG A 170 4.40 4.47 8.45
N LYS A 171 5.44 5.33 8.38
CA LYS A 171 5.43 6.50 7.48
C LYS A 171 5.18 6.08 6.04
N GLY A 172 5.83 5.00 5.59
CA GLY A 172 5.63 4.46 4.25
C GLY A 172 4.20 3.98 3.99
N LEU A 173 3.61 3.27 4.94
CA LEU A 173 2.21 2.82 4.87
C LEU A 173 1.22 4.00 4.88
N ASP A 174 1.53 5.05 5.65
CA ASP A 174 0.73 6.27 5.75
C ASP A 174 0.83 7.18 4.52
N ALA A 175 1.77 6.93 3.60
CA ALA A 175 1.77 7.58 2.29
C ALA A 175 0.47 7.32 1.49
N LEU A 176 -0.23 6.22 1.81
CA LEU A 176 -1.57 5.91 1.30
C LEU A 176 -2.63 5.80 2.42
N GLY A 177 -2.32 6.33 3.61
CA GLY A 177 -3.25 6.52 4.72
C GLY A 177 -3.58 5.27 5.56
N LEU A 178 -2.87 4.15 5.38
CA LEU A 178 -3.26 2.86 5.98
C LEU A 178 -3.20 2.85 7.52
N CYS A 179 -2.16 3.42 8.14
CA CYS A 179 -2.11 3.47 9.62
C CYS A 179 -3.05 4.54 10.20
N GLN A 180 -3.33 5.61 9.45
CA GLN A 180 -4.35 6.59 9.83
C GLN A 180 -5.75 5.95 9.88
N ILE A 181 -6.07 5.08 8.92
CA ILE A 181 -7.33 4.34 8.88
C ILE A 181 -7.42 3.40 10.09
N GLU A 182 -6.40 2.57 10.30
CA GLU A 182 -6.34 1.63 11.44
C GLU A 182 -6.64 2.34 12.77
N LYS A 183 -5.91 3.44 13.05
CA LYS A 183 -6.09 4.22 14.29
C LYS A 183 -7.52 4.74 14.43
N LYS A 184 -8.09 5.31 13.37
CA LYS A 184 -9.43 5.89 13.40
C LYS A 184 -10.54 4.85 13.49
N THR A 185 -10.33 3.65 12.96
CA THR A 185 -11.29 2.54 13.06
C THR A 185 -11.21 1.81 14.40
N SER A 186 -10.02 1.68 15.00
CA SER A 186 -9.87 1.06 16.32
C SER A 186 -10.51 1.88 17.44
N VAL A 187 -10.53 3.22 17.32
CA VAL A 187 -11.27 4.09 18.24
C VAL A 187 -12.78 3.81 18.20
N ILE A 188 -13.33 3.42 17.04
CA ILE A 188 -14.77 3.09 16.91
C ILE A 188 -15.12 1.86 17.76
N THR A 189 -14.25 0.83 17.74
CA THR A 189 -14.47 -0.39 18.53
C THR A 189 -14.31 -0.19 20.05
N GLU A 190 -13.55 0.82 20.47
CA GLU A 190 -13.38 1.15 21.90
C GLU A 190 -14.51 2.05 22.44
N GLU A 191 -15.03 2.98 21.63
CA GLU A 191 -16.13 3.88 22.04
C GLU A 191 -17.48 3.14 22.20
N GLU A 192 -17.73 2.06 21.46
CA GLU A 192 -18.93 1.21 21.66
C GLU A 192 -18.82 0.24 22.85
N GLY A 193 -17.63 0.08 23.45
CA GLY A 193 -17.38 -0.73 24.65
C GLY A 193 -17.72 -0.03 25.98
N GLY A 194 -18.14 1.25 25.92
CA GLY A 194 -18.38 2.11 27.08
C GLY A 194 -19.82 2.21 27.57
N MET A 195 -20.74 1.33 27.16
CA MET A 195 -22.13 1.38 27.63
C MET A 195 -22.79 0.01 27.77
N PHE A 196 -22.31 -0.82 28.70
CA PHE A 196 -23.17 -1.73 29.47
C PHE A 196 -22.56 -1.92 30.88
N PRO A 197 -23.33 -1.74 31.98
CA PRO A 197 -22.92 -2.13 33.32
C PRO A 197 -22.82 -3.65 33.49
#